data_AF-A0A4S4F689-F1
#
_entry.id   AF-A0A4S4F689-F1
#
_cell.length_a   1.000
_cell.length_b   1.000
_cell.length_c   1.000
_cell.angle_alpha   90.00
_cell.angle_beta   90.00
_cell.angle_gamma   90.00
#
_symmetry.space_group_name_H-M   'P 1'
#
loop_
_entity.id
_entity.type
_entity.pdbx_description
1 polymer ?
#
loop_
_entity_poly.entity_id
_entity_poly.type
_entity_poly.pdbx_seq_one_letter_code
_entity_poly.pdbx_strand_id
1 'polypeptide(L)'
;MGLDGWSVVFDRHANRHGFSNEQIVDAYLDADRIESYTMEDGTMIKFTGPCPTDALVDSLEAIIKIRPSTRTIVVYHAQSLTDVFWDE
;
A
#
# COMPACT_ATOMS: atom_id res chain seq x y z
N MET A 1 -2.56 1.99 16.89
CA MET A 1 -3.85 2.66 16.68
C MET A 1 -4.74 1.67 15.94
N GLY A 2 -5.89 1.29 16.50
CA GLY A 2 -6.78 0.30 15.87
C GLY A 2 -7.53 0.92 14.68
N LEU A 3 -7.55 0.21 13.55
CA LEU A 3 -8.36 0.55 12.37
C LEU A 3 -9.85 0.21 12.57
N ASP A 4 -10.34 0.22 13.81
CA ASP A 4 -11.71 -0.17 14.13
C ASP A 4 -12.72 0.73 13.42
N GLY A 5 -13.57 0.11 12.59
CA GLY A 5 -14.55 0.81 11.77
C GLY A 5 -13.98 1.47 10.50
N TRP A 6 -12.75 1.16 10.10
CA TRP A 6 -12.22 1.49 8.78
C TRP A 6 -12.45 0.36 7.78
N SER A 7 -12.74 0.73 6.54
CA SER A 7 -12.87 -0.18 5.41
C SER A 7 -11.63 -0.09 4.52
N VAL A 8 -11.08 -1.23 4.11
CA VAL A 8 -10.01 -1.30 3.11
C VAL A 8 -10.57 -1.88 1.83
N VAL A 9 -10.40 -1.17 0.72
CA VAL A 9 -10.93 -1.53 -0.59
C VAL A 9 -9.78 -1.59 -1.59
N PHE A 10 -9.63 -2.72 -2.28
CA PHE A 10 -8.70 -2.85 -3.38
C PHE A 10 -9.36 -2.44 -4.69
N ASP A 11 -8.74 -1.51 -5.41
CA ASP A 11 -9.07 -1.26 -6.80
C ASP A 11 -8.81 -2.53 -7.63
N ARG A 12 -9.48 -2.66 -8.78
CA ARG A 12 -9.32 -3.79 -9.72
C ARG A 12 -7.85 -4.02 -10.08
N HIS A 13 -7.06 -2.96 -10.19
CA HIS A 13 -5.63 -3.08 -10.50
C HIS A 13 -4.85 -3.76 -9.36
N ALA A 14 -5.01 -3.28 -8.12
CA ALA A 14 -4.33 -3.85 -6.96
C ALA A 14 -4.79 -5.29 -6.65
N ASN A 15 -6.06 -5.61 -6.89
CA ASN A 15 -6.62 -6.94 -6.64
C ASN A 15 -5.97 -8.03 -7.53
N ARG A 16 -5.42 -7.66 -8.70
CA ARG A 16 -4.78 -8.61 -9.62
C ARG A 16 -3.59 -9.34 -9.00
N HIS A 17 -2.91 -8.72 -8.03
CA HIS A 17 -1.71 -9.26 -7.41
C HIS A 17 -1.99 -10.05 -6.12
N GLY A 18 -3.25 -10.11 -5.67
CA GLY A 18 -3.67 -10.99 -4.58
C GLY A 18 -3.18 -10.61 -3.18
N PHE A 19 -2.68 -9.39 -2.98
CA PHE A 19 -2.26 -8.92 -1.66
C PHE A 19 -3.46 -8.75 -0.71
N SER A 20 -3.27 -9.14 0.54
CA SER A 20 -4.23 -8.96 1.62
C SER A 20 -4.06 -7.63 2.34
N ASN A 21 -5.07 -7.21 3.10
CA ASN A 21 -5.01 -6.00 3.93
C ASN A 21 -3.81 -6.01 4.88
N GLU A 22 -3.56 -7.15 5.54
CA GLU A 22 -2.47 -7.31 6.52
C GLU A 22 -1.12 -7.05 5.86
N GLN A 23 -0.91 -7.59 4.67
CA GLN A 23 0.35 -7.42 3.93
C GLN A 23 0.62 -5.98 3.52
N ILE A 24 -0.43 -5.24 3.13
CA ILE A 24 -0.34 -3.81 2.83
C ILE A 24 -0.01 -3.01 4.09
N VAL A 25 -0.62 -3.37 5.23
CA VAL A 25 -0.37 -2.70 6.52
C VAL A 25 1.05 -2.97 7.00
N ASP A 26 1.50 -4.23 6.97
CA ASP A 26 2.85 -4.62 7.40
C ASP A 26 3.91 -3.92 6.54
N ALA A 27 3.75 -3.93 5.22
CA ALA A 27 4.65 -3.22 4.31
C ALA A 27 4.64 -1.70 4.53
N TYR A 28 3.51 -1.12 4.95
CA TYR A 28 3.43 0.31 5.28
C TYR A 28 4.12 0.65 6.62
N LEU A 29 3.96 -0.21 7.64
CA LEU A 29 4.55 0.00 8.96
C LEU A 29 6.08 -0.10 8.93
N ASP A 30 6.60 -1.01 8.11
CA ASP A 30 8.04 -1.24 7.92
C ASP A 30 8.56 -0.62 6.61
N ALA A 31 7.85 0.37 6.07
CA ALA A 31 8.22 1.02 4.82
C ALA A 31 9.57 1.73 4.92
N ASP A 32 10.47 1.46 3.97
CA ASP A 32 11.76 2.13 3.84
C ASP A 32 11.61 3.48 3.11
N ARG A 33 10.54 3.63 2.33
CA ARG A 33 10.21 4.84 1.57
C ARG A 33 8.74 5.16 1.66
N ILE A 34 8.43 6.40 2.01
CA ILE A 34 7.06 6.91 2.08
C ILE A 34 7.02 8.31 1.48
N GLU A 35 6.08 8.52 0.56
CA GLU A 35 5.72 9.82 0.02
C GLU A 35 4.24 10.07 0.30
N SER A 36 3.90 11.28 0.75
CA SER A 36 2.52 11.65 1.07
C SER A 36 2.11 12.92 0.34
N TYR A 37 0.87 12.91 -0.16
CA TYR A 37 0.29 13.98 -0.95
C TYR A 37 -1.11 14.29 -0.42
N THR A 38 -1.31 15.50 0.08
CA THR A 38 -2.63 15.96 0.52
C THR A 38 -3.50 16.30 -0.69
N MET A 39 -4.71 15.76 -0.71
CA MET A 39 -5.74 16.03 -1.72
C MET A 39 -7.01 16.56 -1.05
N GLU A 40 -7.93 17.09 -1.84
CA GLU A 40 -9.17 17.70 -1.34
C GLU A 40 -10.04 16.73 -0.51
N ASP A 41 -10.06 15.45 -0.89
CA ASP A 41 -10.91 14.39 -0.29
C ASP A 41 -10.11 13.34 0.51
N GLY A 42 -8.84 13.59 0.80
CA GLY A 42 -8.03 12.68 1.60
C GLY A 42 -6.52 12.82 1.40
N THR A 43 -5.78 11.80 1.83
CA THR A 43 -4.32 11.75 1.71
C THR A 43 -3.95 10.58 0.83
N MET A 44 -3.22 10.85 -0.25
CA MET A 44 -2.58 9.82 -1.06
C MET A 44 -1.21 9.51 -0.47
N ILE A 45 -0.89 8.23 -0.31
CA ILE A 45 0.38 7.77 0.21
C ILE A 45 0.93 6.74 -0.77
N LYS A 46 2.14 6.97 -1.24
CA LYS A 46 2.94 5.98 -1.95
C LYS A 46 4.00 5.47 -0.99
N PHE A 47 4.17 4.16 -0.91
CA PHE A 47 5.21 3.58 -0.06
C PHE A 47 5.83 2.34 -0.70
N THR A 48 7.06 2.08 -0.30
CA THR A 48 7.78 0.84 -0.55
C THR A 48 8.17 0.27 0.82
N GLY A 49 8.01 -1.04 0.99
CA GLY A 49 8.37 -1.74 2.21
C GLY A 49 8.67 -3.21 1.94
N PRO A 50 9.00 -4.01 2.96
CA PRO A 50 9.29 -5.42 2.78
C PRO A 50 8.09 -6.18 2.22
N CYS A 51 8.34 -7.13 1.33
CA CYS A 51 7.29 -8.01 0.81
C CYS A 51 7.11 -9.23 1.75
N PRO A 52 5.95 -9.41 2.40
CA PRO A 52 5.75 -10.48 3.38
C PRO A 52 5.44 -11.85 2.77
N THR A 53 5.18 -11.95 1.46
CA THR A 53 4.63 -13.16 0.82
C THR A 53 5.65 -14.07 0.17
N ASP A 54 6.81 -13.56 -0.23
CA ASP A 54 7.75 -14.30 -1.05
C ASP A 54 9.17 -13.91 -0.68
N ALA A 55 9.96 -14.89 -0.22
CA ALA A 55 11.36 -14.69 0.15
C ALA A 55 12.25 -14.34 -1.06
N LEU A 56 11.74 -14.47 -2.28
CA LEU A 56 12.38 -14.08 -3.53
C LEU A 56 11.95 -12.69 -4.02
N VAL A 57 11.04 -12.02 -3.31
CA VAL A 57 10.60 -10.65 -3.59
C VAL A 57 11.11 -9.75 -2.47
N ASP A 58 11.98 -8.80 -2.79
CA ASP A 58 12.60 -7.97 -1.76
C ASP A 58 11.65 -6.91 -1.21
N SER A 59 10.76 -6.36 -2.03
CA SER A 59 9.88 -5.26 -1.60
C SER A 59 8.50 -5.25 -2.26
N LEU A 60 7.55 -4.63 -1.57
CA LEU A 60 6.21 -4.32 -2.01
C LEU A 60 6.11 -2.81 -2.19
N GLU A 61 5.70 -2.37 -3.39
CA GLU A 61 5.33 -0.98 -3.64
C GLU A 61 3.81 -0.86 -3.71
N ALA A 62 3.24 0.09 -2.96
CA ALA A 62 1.82 0.34 -2.96
C ALA A 62 1.48 1.83 -2.99
N ILE A 63 0.29 2.11 -3.53
CA ILE A 63 -0.32 3.44 -3.52
C ILE A 63 -1.69 3.31 -2.87
N ILE A 64 -1.87 4.00 -1.75
CA ILE A 64 -3.12 4.02 -0.99
C ILE A 64 -3.67 5.44 -0.88
N LYS A 65 -4.99 5.55 -0.76
CA LYS A 65 -5.66 6.80 -0.40
C LYS A 65 -6.47 6.62 0.87
N ILE A 66 -6.13 7.40 1.88
CA ILE A 66 -6.87 7.47 3.14
C ILE A 66 -7.94 8.55 2.99
N ARG A 67 -9.20 8.18 3.17
CA ARG A 67 -10.37 9.06 3.15
C ARG A 67 -11.00 9.10 4.55
N PRO A 68 -10.64 10.07 5.40
CA PRO A 68 -11.12 10.11 6.78
C PRO A 68 -12.64 10.29 6.89
N SER A 69 -13.26 11.06 5.99
CA SER A 69 -14.70 11.34 5.99
C SER A 69 -15.56 10.09 5.84
N THR A 70 -15.09 9.09 5.09
CA THR A 70 -15.78 7.82 4.87
C THR A 70 -15.16 6.66 5.64
N ARG A 71 -14.07 6.90 6.39
CA ARG A 71 -13.25 5.87 7.04
C ARG A 71 -12.87 4.76 6.05
N THR A 72 -12.39 5.15 4.88
CA THR A 72 -12.01 4.22 3.82
C THR A 72 -10.54 4.39 3.46
N ILE A 73 -9.84 3.28 3.31
CA ILE A 73 -8.53 3.20 2.68
C ILE A 73 -8.73 2.51 1.34
N VAL A 74 -8.37 3.19 0.25
CA VAL A 74 -8.42 2.62 -1.10
C VAL A 74 -7.01 2.25 -1.51
N VAL A 75 -6.76 0.99 -1.83
CA VAL A 75 -5.50 0.49 -2.38
C VAL A 75 -5.61 0.52 -3.89
N TYR A 76 -4.96 1.48 -4.54
CA TYR A 76 -4.98 1.63 -6.00
C TYR A 76 -3.96 0.75 -6.69
N HIS A 77 -2.83 0.55 -6.02
CA HIS A 77 -1.69 -0.19 -6.54
C HIS A 77 -1.03 -0.97 -5.42
N ALA A 78 -0.63 -2.20 -5.73
CA ALA A 78 0.16 -3.05 -4.88
C ALA A 78 0.89 -4.05 -5.78
N GLN A 79 2.22 -4.00 -5.80
CA GLN A 79 3.05 -4.87 -6.63
C GLN A 79 4.30 -5.34 -5.88
N SER A 80 4.68 -6.60 -6.11
CA SER A 80 5.97 -7.16 -5.74
C SER A 80 7.07 -6.61 -6.65
N LEU A 81 8.17 -6.16 -6.08
CA LEU A 81 9.40 -5.79 -6.78
C LEU A 81 10.45 -6.88 -6.48
N THR A 82 10.79 -7.68 -7.50
CA THR A 82 11.72 -8.83 -7.39
C THR A 82 13.19 -8.47 -7.60
N ASP A 83 13.48 -7.24 -7.98
CA ASP A 83 14.84 -6.72 -8.07
C ASP A 83 14.74 -5.21 -8.25
N VAL A 84 15.75 -4.51 -7.78
CA VAL A 84 15.95 -3.06 -7.79
C VAL A 84 15.42 -2.40 -9.08
N PHE A 85 14.20 -1.84 -9.06
CA PHE A 85 13.80 -0.82 -10.03
C PHE A 85 14.37 0.54 -9.58
N TRP A 86 15.70 0.59 -9.52
CA TRP A 86 16.52 1.78 -9.66
C TRP A 86 17.59 1.43 -10.69
N ASP A 87 17.21 1.52 -11.96
CA ASP A 87 18.08 1.99 -13.05
C ASP A 87 17.22 2.18 -14.30
N GLU A 88 16.65 3.40 -14.41
CA GLU A 88 16.77 4.37 -15.52
C GLU A 88 15.70 5.47 -15.41
#